data_AF-A0A4Q1V038-F1
#
_entry.id   AF-A0A4Q1V038-F1
#
_cell.length_a   1.000
_cell.length_b   1.000
_cell.length_c   1.000
_cell.angle_alpha   90.00
_cell.angle_beta   90.00
_cell.angle_gamma   90.00
#
_symmetry.space_group_name_H-M   'P 1'
#
loop_
_entity.id
_entity.type
_entity.pdbx_description
1 polymer ?
#
loop_
_entity_poly.entity_id
_entity_poly.type
_entity_poly.pdbx_seq_one_letter_code
_entity_poly.pdbx_strand_id
1 'polypeptide(L)'
;MTSHRATALVVFSHLAGREVSTWSSEWARQCEVDTLLAMPAGQRLRFLNGSGRPEDGRDGRPLEAIRGAAGAATLKADLDRMEEILRARTRPQ
;
A
#
# COMPACT_ATOMS: atom_id res chain seq x y z
N MET A 1 -36.36 15.44 -4.43
CA MET A 1 -35.24 14.49 -4.68
C MET A 1 -34.65 14.09 -3.36
N THR A 2 -34.97 12.89 -2.88
CA THR A 2 -34.54 12.38 -1.58
C THR A 2 -33.06 12.02 -1.65
N SER A 3 -32.23 12.87 -1.04
CA SER A 3 -30.79 12.62 -0.88
C SER A 3 -30.60 11.34 -0.07
N HIS A 4 -30.27 10.24 -0.75
CA HIS A 4 -29.76 9.05 -0.09
C HIS A 4 -28.34 9.40 0.35
N ARG A 5 -28.18 9.74 1.63
CA ARG A 5 -26.85 9.66 2.26
C ARG A 5 -26.43 8.20 2.13
N ALA A 6 -25.59 7.88 1.15
CA ALA A 6 -24.81 6.67 1.18
C ALA A 6 -24.02 6.74 2.48
N THR A 7 -24.34 5.89 3.46
CA THR A 7 -23.53 5.72 4.65
C THR A 7 -22.16 5.27 4.15
N ALA A 8 -21.19 6.18 4.13
CA ALA A 8 -19.84 5.84 3.71
C ALA A 8 -19.36 4.71 4.62
N LEU A 9 -19.09 3.54 4.05
CA LEU A 9 -18.50 2.44 4.80
C LEU A 9 -17.11 2.92 5.24
N VAL A 10 -16.93 3.06 6.54
CA VAL A 10 -15.65 3.42 7.16
C VAL A 10 -14.95 2.17 7.68
N VAL A 11 -13.62 2.19 7.62
CA VAL A 11 -12.75 1.10 8.06
C VAL A 11 -11.51 1.69 8.74
N PHE A 12 -10.97 1.00 9.73
CA PHE A 12 -9.75 1.45 10.40
C PHE A 12 -8.52 1.20 9.50
N SER A 13 -7.84 2.26 9.08
CA SER A 13 -6.55 2.16 8.39
C SER A 13 -5.42 2.18 9.42
N HIS A 14 -4.54 1.18 9.37
CA HIS A 14 -3.37 1.10 10.23
C HIS A 14 -2.31 2.14 9.88
N LEU A 15 -2.09 2.40 8.59
CA LEU A 15 -1.21 3.46 8.12
C LEU A 15 -1.66 4.84 8.62
N ALA A 16 -2.96 5.14 8.49
CA ALA A 16 -3.54 6.42 8.91
C ALA A 16 -3.78 6.53 10.43
N GLY A 17 -3.83 5.40 11.14
CA GLY A 17 -4.10 5.34 12.58
C GLY A 17 -5.52 5.77 12.97
N ARG A 18 -6.47 5.76 12.02
CA ARG A 18 -7.85 6.23 12.22
C ARG A 18 -8.83 5.52 11.27
N GLU A 19 -10.12 5.69 11.54
CA GLU A 19 -11.17 5.34 10.58
C GLU A 19 -11.09 6.23 9.33
N VAL A 20 -11.18 5.60 8.16
CA VAL A 20 -11.18 6.25 6.85
C VAL A 20 -12.33 5.71 6.02
N SER A 21 -12.81 6.50 5.06
CA SER A 21 -13.79 6.01 4.08
C SER A 21 -13.14 4.96 3.18
N THR A 22 -13.87 3.88 2.87
CA THR A 22 -13.46 2.87 1.88
C THR A 22 -13.29 3.42 0.46
N TRP A 23 -13.69 4.68 0.23
CA TRP A 23 -13.50 5.40 -1.04
C TRP A 23 -12.35 6.42 -0.98
N SER A 24 -11.66 6.54 0.16
CA SER A 24 -10.60 7.54 0.33
C SER A 24 -9.26 7.09 -0.24
N SER A 25 -8.39 8.06 -0.54
CA SER A 25 -7.03 7.77 -0.98
C SER A 25 -6.20 7.12 0.13
N GLU A 26 -6.50 7.38 1.41
CA GLU A 26 -5.88 6.67 2.53
C GLU A 26 -6.20 5.17 2.50
N TRP A 27 -7.46 4.81 2.22
CA TRP A 27 -7.84 3.39 2.11
C TRP A 27 -7.18 2.71 0.90
N ALA A 28 -7.14 3.39 -0.25
CA ALA A 28 -6.43 2.88 -1.42
C ALA A 28 -4.94 2.63 -1.14
N ARG A 29 -4.27 3.52 -0.39
CA ARG A 29 -2.87 3.33 0.04
C ARG A 29 -2.72 2.12 0.97
N GLN A 30 -3.61 1.96 1.95
CA GLN A 30 -3.61 0.79 2.83
C GLN A 30 -3.71 -0.51 2.03
N CYS A 31 -4.68 -0.62 1.13
CA CYS A 31 -4.87 -1.81 0.30
C CYS A 31 -3.65 -2.11 -0.59
N GLU A 32 -3.04 -1.08 -1.17
CA GLU A 32 -1.83 -1.25 -1.97
C GLU A 32 -0.67 -1.80 -1.13
N VAL A 33 -0.43 -1.23 0.04
CA VAL A 33 0.62 -1.68 0.96
C VAL A 33 0.36 -3.10 1.44
N ASP A 34 -0.88 -3.42 1.85
CA ASP A 34 -1.24 -4.77 2.30
C ASP A 34 -1.04 -5.81 1.19
N THR A 35 -1.38 -5.47 -0.05
CA THR A 35 -1.16 -6.33 -1.22
C THR A 35 0.33 -6.61 -1.42
N LEU A 36 1.17 -5.58 -1.32
CA LEU A 36 2.62 -5.74 -1.47
C LEU A 36 3.23 -6.54 -0.31
N LEU A 37 2.79 -6.32 0.93
CA LEU A 37 3.25 -7.08 2.09
C LEU A 37 2.85 -8.56 2.04
N ALA A 38 1.74 -8.89 1.38
CA ALA A 38 1.33 -10.27 1.15
C ALA A 38 2.20 -11.00 0.09
N MET A 39 2.97 -10.27 -0.72
CA MET A 39 3.89 -10.88 -1.69
C MET A 39 5.12 -11.48 -1.00
N PRO A 40 5.67 -12.58 -1.53
CA PRO A 40 7.01 -13.03 -1.15
C PRO A 40 8.04 -11.91 -1.32
N ALA A 41 8.97 -11.78 -0.37
CA ALA A 41 9.92 -10.67 -0.33
C ALA A 41 10.68 -10.46 -1.65
N GLY A 42 11.12 -11.55 -2.30
CA GLY A 42 11.80 -11.48 -3.60
C GLY A 42 10.92 -10.96 -4.73
N GLN A 43 9.63 -11.33 -4.74
CA GLN A 43 8.66 -10.84 -5.72
C GLN A 43 8.37 -9.35 -5.48
N ARG A 44 8.19 -8.94 -4.23
CA ARG A 44 8.01 -7.54 -3.85
C ARG A 44 9.19 -6.67 -4.27
N LEU A 45 10.43 -7.14 -4.05
CA LEU A 45 11.65 -6.45 -4.47
C LEU A 45 11.69 -6.25 -5.99
N ARG A 46 11.37 -7.29 -6.77
CA ARG A 46 11.28 -7.20 -8.23
C ARG A 46 10.19 -6.22 -8.67
N PHE A 47 9.03 -6.22 -8.01
CA PHE A 47 7.95 -5.27 -8.29
C PHE A 47 8.40 -3.81 -8.05
N LEU A 48 9.11 -3.55 -6.95
CA LEU A 48 9.53 -2.18 -6.59
C LEU A 48 10.67 -1.67 -7.48
N ASN A 49 11.66 -2.52 -7.76
CA ASN A 49 12.90 -2.13 -8.44
C ASN A 49 12.87 -2.41 -9.95
N GLY A 50 11.82 -3.07 -10.43
CA GLY A 50 11.80 -3.65 -11.76
C GLY A 50 12.65 -4.91 -11.83
N SER A 51 12.28 -5.80 -12.74
CA SER A 51 13.02 -7.04 -13.02
C SER A 51 13.52 -7.09 -14.46
N GLY A 52 13.09 -6.15 -15.32
CA GLY A 52 13.25 -6.25 -16.77
C GLY A 52 12.40 -7.35 -17.42
N ARG A 53 11.62 -8.08 -16.62
CA ARG A 53 10.75 -9.18 -17.04
C ARG A 53 9.28 -8.78 -16.88
N PRO A 54 8.50 -8.73 -17.97
CA PRO A 54 7.08 -8.38 -17.90
C PRO A 54 6.29 -9.31 -16.97
N GLU A 55 6.66 -10.59 -16.89
CA GLU A 55 5.99 -11.59 -16.06
C GLU A 55 6.04 -11.32 -14.53
N ASP A 56 6.96 -10.48 -14.06
CA ASP A 56 7.16 -10.21 -12.63
C ASP A 56 6.34 -9.01 -12.10
N GLY A 57 5.53 -8.34 -12.94
CA GLY A 57 4.67 -7.26 -12.48
C GLY A 57 4.38 -6.18 -13.52
N ARG A 58 4.74 -4.91 -13.21
CA ARG A 58 4.45 -3.69 -13.99
C ARG A 58 5.24 -3.61 -15.31
N ASP A 59 5.13 -4.61 -16.16
CA ASP A 59 5.87 -4.76 -17.42
C ASP A 59 7.40 -4.78 -17.22
N GLY A 60 7.87 -5.26 -16.06
CA GLY A 60 9.28 -5.33 -15.69
C GLY A 60 9.94 -3.97 -15.36
N ARG A 61 9.21 -2.85 -15.42
CA ARG A 61 9.74 -1.51 -15.13
C ARG A 61 9.85 -1.23 -13.63
N PRO A 62 10.83 -0.42 -13.20
CA PRO A 62 10.90 0.05 -11.82
C PRO A 62 9.72 0.95 -11.47
N LEU A 63 9.30 0.91 -10.21
CA LEU A 63 8.21 1.73 -9.69
C LEU A 63 8.41 3.23 -9.97
N GLU A 64 9.65 3.69 -9.86
CA GLU A 64 10.05 5.08 -10.12
C GLU A 64 9.78 5.52 -11.56
N ALA A 65 9.97 4.64 -12.56
CA ALA A 65 9.67 4.96 -13.95
C ALA A 65 8.17 5.13 -14.23
N ILE A 66 7.30 4.70 -13.29
CA ILE A 66 5.85 4.70 -13.44
C ILE A 66 5.21 5.81 -12.62
N ARG A 67 5.72 6.03 -11.39
CA ARG A 67 5.15 6.97 -10.40
C ARG A 67 6.01 8.19 -10.14
N GLY A 68 7.19 8.26 -10.75
CA GLY A 68 8.23 9.24 -10.43
C GLY A 68 8.90 8.96 -9.08
N ALA A 69 10.01 9.66 -8.83
CA ALA A 69 10.83 9.48 -7.63
C ALA A 69 10.03 9.71 -6.34
N ALA A 70 9.25 10.79 -6.28
CA ALA A 70 8.43 11.12 -5.11
C ALA A 70 7.37 10.04 -4.83
N GLY A 71 6.66 9.57 -5.86
CA GLY A 71 5.64 8.53 -5.69
C GLY A 71 6.23 7.19 -5.26
N ALA A 72 7.39 6.83 -5.79
CA ALA A 72 8.11 5.62 -5.38
C ALA A 72 8.65 5.71 -3.94
N ALA A 73 9.17 6.87 -3.54
CA ALA A 73 9.64 7.12 -2.18
C ALA A 73 8.50 7.05 -1.16
N THR A 74 7.34 7.65 -1.46
CA THR A 74 6.15 7.57 -0.60
C THR A 74 5.70 6.13 -0.38
N LEU A 75 5.63 5.32 -1.43
CA LEU A 75 5.19 3.92 -1.28
C LEU A 75 6.19 3.08 -0.46
N LYS A 76 7.49 3.32 -0.63
CA LYS A 76 8.53 2.66 0.18
C LYS A 76 8.41 3.06 1.66
N ALA A 77 8.21 4.35 1.94
CA ALA A 77 8.00 4.82 3.31
C ALA A 77 6.73 4.25 3.95
N ASP A 78 5.64 4.12 3.19
CA ASP A 78 4.41 3.49 3.68
C ASP A 78 4.62 1.99 3.99
N LEU A 79 5.38 1.27 3.15
CA LEU A 79 5.75 -0.12 3.40
C LEU A 79 6.56 -0.27 4.70
N ASP A 80 7.63 0.53 4.84
CA ASP A 80 8.50 0.51 6.01
C ASP A 80 7.69 0.79 7.29
N ARG A 81 6.85 1.83 7.27
CA ARG A 81 5.95 2.17 8.38
C ARG A 81 5.01 1.03 8.74
N MET A 82 4.43 0.34 7.75
CA MET A 82 3.52 -0.76 8.02
C MET A 82 4.25 -1.98 8.58
N GLU A 83 5.46 -2.29 8.11
CA GLU A 83 6.28 -3.36 8.68
C GLU A 83 6.65 -3.07 10.14
N GLU A 84 6.93 -1.80 10.49
CA GLU A 84 7.15 -1.38 11.88
C GLU A 84 5.90 -1.58 12.75
N ILE A 85 4.72 -1.18 12.26
CA ILE A 85 3.44 -1.37 12.96
C ILE A 85 3.19 -2.86 13.22
N LEU A 86 3.40 -3.70 12.21
CA LEU A 86 3.21 -5.15 12.32
C LEU A 86 4.21 -5.76 13.31
N ARG A 87 5.49 -5.36 13.23
CA ARG A 87 6.53 -5.82 14.16
C ARG A 87 6.21 -5.46 15.61
N ALA A 88 5.74 -4.23 15.86
CA ALA A 88 5.36 -3.76 17.18
C ALA A 88 4.19 -4.57 17.77
N ARG A 89 3.26 -5.03 16.94
CA ARG A 89 2.14 -5.90 17.36
C ARG A 89 2.56 -7.32 17.71
N THR A 90 3.58 -7.85 17.05
CA THR A 90 4.07 -9.22 17.27
C THR A 90 5.05 -9.35 18.43
N ARG A 91 5.52 -8.25 19.02
CA ARG A 91 6.42 -8.31 20.17
C ARG A 91 5.62 -8.62 21.44
N PRO A 92 5.94 -9.68 22.19
CA PRO A 92 5.34 -9.87 23.52
C PRO A 92 5.75 -8.68 24.41
N GLN A 93 4.77 -8.12 25.11
CA GLN A 93 4.97 -7.09 26.14
C GLN A 93 5.87 -7.62 27.26
#